data_AF-A0A955W0E0-F1
#
_entry.id   AF-A0A955W0E0-F1
#
_cell.length_a   1.000
_cell.length_b   1.000
_cell.length_c   1.000
_cell.angle_alpha   90.00
_cell.angle_beta   90.00
_cell.angle_gamma   90.00
#
_symmetry.space_group_name_H-M   'P 1'
#
loop_
_entity.id
_entity.type
_entity.pdbx_description
1 polymer ?
#
loop_
_entity_poly.entity_id
_entity_poly.type
_entity_poly.pdbx_seq_one_letter_code
_entity_poly.pdbx_strand_id
1 'polypeptide(L)'
;MKKLALLLIILTAGGCSFGAPDGSYVPVTIRPNTTQPATPSKPEVSKPESRPSVQPDNSPNVIEPDSSPDAVEPTEPGTPPTVIEPTEPAAPVAVDNARSPLGTNLSEVRDWEPGWPFVDALKESRDWIAGTQDTWDNGSQLDLDSHGWVRSLKPGQVARTVMFTGMTHGYPAGRYIVLYEGKGTIEYGDAARKLDAESRPGRDVVLVEDPSRGGIEVRITATDPSDYLRNIHFLMPGGVCSNDGTELRHSQSECTGGAIFVPFEKNYDSQIFYPPFLKALKAYNTIRFMDWMDTNSSSYAHWDNRPTAGDVRYSTEGVPIEIIVALANRMHANPWINIHHLATDSDVEHVATYVRDHLDPSLKVYVEHSNEVWNAQFPQYHYADSQARAQGLTGGDSEFEGVLRYHSKRTVEIAKIFERVFGGTDRLVRVMASQAFNSWVSQQLLDYRDALDHTDALAIAPYMAATIDQGDQGLLSGMSTSAMIEYFKNVWIPEANKATQQTAAVTKPRGVALIAYEAGQHLAWWWDNPSLERKLNDVNRDPGMKEVYTRYLEGWKAAGGELMAHYYLVGPYTKYGSWGSMEYLDQPLSQAPKADALLTFMQNNARWW
;
A
#
# COMPACT_ATOMS: atom_id res chain seq x y z
N MET A 1 14.44 -33.03 -1.36
CA MET A 1 14.92 -33.11 0.03
C MET A 1 16.12 -32.19 0.21
N LYS A 2 15.88 -31.06 0.88
CA LYS A 2 16.78 -30.18 1.65
C LYS A 2 18.21 -29.88 1.13
N LYS A 3 18.38 -28.56 0.88
CA LYS A 3 19.59 -27.72 0.88
C LYS A 3 20.48 -27.79 -0.36
N LEU A 4 20.34 -26.79 -1.23
CA LEU A 4 21.48 -26.18 -1.89
C LEU A 4 21.27 -24.66 -1.92
N ALA A 5 22.06 -23.98 -1.10
CA ALA A 5 22.36 -22.56 -1.22
C ALA A 5 23.87 -22.42 -1.04
N LEU A 6 24.41 -21.46 -1.79
CA LEU A 6 25.69 -20.79 -1.66
C LEU A 6 26.90 -21.30 -2.45
N LEU A 7 27.05 -20.58 -3.57
CA LEU A 7 28.22 -20.17 -4.34
C LEU A 7 29.49 -19.92 -3.49
N LEU A 8 30.65 -20.36 -4.02
CA LEU A 8 31.95 -19.76 -3.72
C LEU A 8 32.75 -19.65 -5.02
N ILE A 9 32.96 -18.42 -5.49
CA ILE A 9 33.92 -18.08 -6.55
C ILE A 9 35.21 -17.64 -5.84
N ILE A 10 36.34 -18.27 -6.18
CA ILE A 10 37.68 -17.81 -5.84
C ILE A 10 38.29 -17.20 -7.11
N LEU A 11 38.79 -15.97 -6.99
CA LEU A 11 39.52 -15.24 -8.02
C LEU A 11 41.00 -15.66 -8.11
N THR A 12 41.61 -15.28 -9.24
CA THR A 12 43.03 -15.32 -9.67
C THR A 12 43.40 -16.57 -10.49
N ALA A 13 44.08 -16.50 -11.65
CA ALA A 13 44.81 -15.42 -12.32
C ALA A 13 44.92 -15.71 -13.84
N GLY A 14 45.14 -14.67 -14.66
CA GLY A 14 45.67 -14.83 -16.02
C GLY A 14 47.18 -15.01 -16.00
N GLY A 15 47.70 -16.04 -16.66
CA GLY A 15 49.14 -16.21 -16.89
C GLY A 15 49.61 -17.65 -17.18
N CYS A 16 49.48 -18.07 -18.45
CA CYS A 16 50.36 -18.98 -19.21
C CYS A 16 50.75 -20.40 -18.69
N SER A 17 50.40 -21.38 -19.56
CA SER A 17 51.28 -22.41 -20.15
C SER A 17 51.29 -23.86 -19.61
N PHE A 18 50.72 -24.74 -20.45
CA PHE A 18 51.05 -26.13 -20.81
C PHE A 18 51.33 -27.22 -19.75
N GLY A 19 50.57 -28.32 -19.86
CA GLY A 19 51.01 -29.69 -19.50
C GLY A 19 49.95 -30.56 -18.83
N ALA A 20 49.42 -31.55 -19.53
CA ALA A 20 48.80 -32.76 -18.97
C ALA A 20 49.86 -33.90 -18.97
N PRO A 21 49.67 -35.12 -18.42
CA PRO A 21 48.45 -35.75 -17.84
C PRO A 21 48.68 -36.62 -16.57
N ASP A 22 47.66 -37.41 -16.20
CA ASP A 22 47.59 -38.50 -15.18
C ASP A 22 47.30 -38.05 -13.73
N GLY A 23 46.65 -38.78 -12.84
CA GLY A 23 46.14 -40.15 -12.80
C GLY A 23 46.03 -40.55 -11.33
N SER A 24 44.91 -41.17 -10.93
CA SER A 24 44.64 -41.81 -9.61
C SER A 24 44.14 -40.95 -8.44
N TYR A 25 42.97 -41.36 -7.91
CA TYR A 25 42.37 -40.96 -6.65
C TYR A 25 42.68 -42.03 -5.59
N VAL A 26 43.14 -41.61 -4.41
CA VAL A 26 43.09 -42.40 -3.15
C VAL A 26 42.66 -41.45 -2.02
N PRO A 27 41.65 -41.79 -1.19
CA PRO A 27 41.19 -40.91 -0.12
C PRO A 27 42.00 -41.12 1.16
N VAL A 28 42.37 -40.03 1.83
CA VAL A 28 42.93 -40.05 3.20
C VAL A 28 41.94 -39.38 4.14
N THR A 29 41.46 -40.16 5.09
CA THR A 29 40.64 -39.74 6.23
C THR A 29 41.52 -39.13 7.31
N ILE A 30 41.24 -37.90 7.78
CA ILE A 30 41.78 -37.39 9.07
C ILE A 30 40.66 -36.73 9.88
N ARG A 31 40.63 -37.12 11.17
CA ARG A 31 39.67 -36.79 12.23
C ARG A 31 39.77 -35.33 12.69
N PRO A 32 38.74 -34.79 13.37
CA PRO A 32 38.69 -33.39 13.79
C PRO A 32 39.51 -33.17 15.06
N ASN A 33 40.28 -32.09 15.08
CA ASN A 33 40.98 -31.62 16.28
C ASN A 33 40.21 -30.44 16.88
N THR A 34 39.86 -30.61 18.16
CA THR A 34 39.19 -29.67 19.04
C THR A 34 40.14 -28.58 19.52
N THR A 35 39.77 -27.30 19.37
CA THR A 35 40.08 -26.20 20.30
C THR A 35 39.38 -24.90 19.88
N GLN A 36 38.45 -24.42 20.70
CA GLN A 36 37.88 -23.06 20.64
C GLN A 36 38.80 -22.05 21.35
N PRO A 37 38.83 -20.79 20.90
CA PRO A 37 39.06 -19.65 21.78
C PRO A 37 37.79 -18.82 22.02
N ALA A 38 37.71 -18.28 23.24
CA ALA A 38 36.57 -17.59 23.85
C ALA A 38 36.22 -16.23 23.21
N THR A 39 34.93 -15.89 23.25
CA THR A 39 34.32 -14.60 22.85
C THR A 39 34.16 -13.67 24.06
N PRO A 40 34.36 -12.34 23.94
CA PRO A 40 33.98 -11.39 24.98
C PRO A 40 32.49 -11.04 24.90
N SER A 41 31.87 -10.93 26.08
CA SER A 41 30.46 -10.63 26.35
C SER A 41 30.00 -9.24 25.90
N LYS A 42 28.80 -9.17 25.28
CA LYS A 42 28.00 -7.94 25.09
C LYS A 42 27.03 -7.72 26.27
N PRO A 43 26.64 -6.47 26.60
CA PRO A 43 25.61 -6.19 27.60
C PRO A 43 24.19 -6.48 27.08
N GLU A 44 23.34 -7.02 27.95
CA GLU A 44 21.92 -7.32 27.71
C GLU A 44 21.06 -6.05 27.57
N VAL A 45 20.15 -6.05 26.59
CA VAL A 45 18.93 -5.25 26.58
C VAL A 45 17.75 -6.22 26.44
N SER A 46 16.83 -6.15 27.39
CA SER A 46 15.70 -7.04 27.59
C SER A 46 14.65 -6.95 26.48
N LYS A 47 14.23 -8.10 25.96
CA LYS A 47 13.00 -8.28 25.16
C LYS A 47 11.80 -8.48 26.09
N PRO A 48 10.59 -8.00 25.75
CA PRO A 48 9.37 -8.39 26.45
C PRO A 48 8.95 -9.81 26.08
N GLU A 49 8.51 -10.57 27.08
CA GLU A 49 8.15 -11.98 27.02
C GLU A 49 6.90 -12.27 26.18
N SER A 50 6.97 -13.35 25.41
CA SER A 50 5.89 -13.98 24.67
C SER A 50 4.91 -14.71 25.61
N ARG A 51 3.59 -14.49 25.45
CA ARG A 51 2.54 -15.33 26.05
C ARG A 51 2.57 -16.77 25.51
N PRO A 52 2.30 -17.81 26.33
CA PRO A 52 2.28 -19.19 25.87
C PRO A 52 0.98 -19.53 25.12
N SER A 53 1.14 -20.29 24.04
CA SER A 53 0.08 -20.88 23.22
C SER A 53 -0.61 -22.04 23.95
N VAL A 54 -1.95 -22.03 23.96
CA VAL A 54 -2.78 -23.16 24.41
C VAL A 54 -3.01 -24.08 23.21
N GLN A 55 -2.66 -25.35 23.35
CA GLN A 55 -2.99 -26.40 22.37
C GLN A 55 -4.48 -26.79 22.46
N PRO A 56 -5.16 -27.12 21.34
CA PRO A 56 -6.47 -27.74 21.40
C PRO A 56 -6.33 -29.26 21.63
N ASP A 57 -6.99 -29.74 22.68
CA ASP A 57 -7.18 -31.16 22.96
C ASP A 57 -8.30 -31.73 22.08
N ASN A 58 -8.00 -32.86 21.43
CA ASN A 58 -8.88 -33.61 20.56
C ASN A 58 -9.34 -34.86 21.33
N SER A 59 -10.61 -34.94 21.75
CA SER A 59 -11.32 -36.21 21.96
C SER A 59 -12.85 -36.01 22.00
N PRO A 60 -13.64 -36.92 21.40
CA PRO A 60 -15.08 -36.76 21.22
C PRO A 60 -15.86 -37.36 22.39
N ASN A 61 -16.89 -36.65 22.88
CA ASN A 61 -17.89 -37.27 23.74
C ASN A 61 -19.29 -37.06 23.16
N VAL A 62 -19.91 -38.19 22.85
CA VAL A 62 -21.28 -38.39 22.41
C VAL A 62 -22.21 -38.27 23.61
N ILE A 63 -23.21 -37.39 23.54
CA ILE A 63 -24.41 -37.45 24.39
C ILE A 63 -25.64 -37.13 23.50
N GLU A 64 -26.56 -38.09 23.43
CA GLU A 64 -27.87 -38.01 22.76
C GLU A 64 -28.91 -37.22 23.60
N PRO A 65 -30.04 -36.79 22.99
CA PRO A 65 -30.84 -35.67 23.48
C PRO A 65 -31.97 -36.08 24.43
N ASP A 66 -32.31 -35.20 25.37
CA ASP A 66 -33.57 -35.25 26.13
C ASP A 66 -34.40 -33.97 25.88
N SER A 67 -35.70 -34.19 26.02
CA SER A 67 -36.91 -33.52 25.56
C SER A 67 -37.23 -32.11 26.14
N SER A 68 -37.98 -31.36 25.31
CA SER A 68 -38.53 -29.98 25.42
C SER A 68 -39.40 -29.68 26.67
N PRO A 69 -40.06 -28.51 26.83
CA PRO A 69 -40.04 -27.24 26.08
C PRO A 69 -39.91 -25.95 26.95
N ASP A 70 -39.50 -24.83 26.34
CA ASP A 70 -40.22 -23.55 26.46
C ASP A 70 -39.65 -22.58 25.42
N ALA A 71 -40.48 -22.27 24.43
CA ALA A 71 -40.16 -21.42 23.30
C ALA A 71 -40.28 -19.95 23.69
N VAL A 72 -39.19 -19.21 23.54
CA VAL A 72 -39.21 -17.75 23.42
C VAL A 72 -38.92 -17.45 21.95
N GLU A 73 -39.87 -16.79 21.29
CA GLU A 73 -39.73 -16.28 19.92
C GLU A 73 -38.44 -15.46 19.75
N PRO A 74 -37.63 -15.71 18.71
CA PRO A 74 -36.53 -14.82 18.37
C PRO A 74 -37.10 -13.54 17.74
N THR A 75 -36.83 -12.42 18.39
CA THR A 75 -36.98 -11.07 17.83
C THR A 75 -36.25 -10.98 16.50
N GLU A 76 -36.91 -10.37 15.51
CA GLU A 76 -36.39 -10.15 14.16
C GLU A 76 -34.94 -9.65 14.16
N PRO A 77 -34.08 -10.14 13.24
CA PRO A 77 -32.75 -9.57 13.07
C PRO A 77 -32.90 -8.10 12.67
N GLY A 78 -32.28 -7.22 13.46
CA GLY A 78 -32.24 -5.79 13.19
C GLY A 78 -31.76 -5.52 11.77
N THR A 79 -32.38 -4.54 11.14
CA THR A 79 -32.01 -3.98 9.84
C THR A 79 -30.48 -3.89 9.73
N PRO A 80 -29.86 -4.36 8.62
CA PRO A 80 -28.43 -4.15 8.41
C PRO A 80 -28.10 -2.66 8.57
N PRO A 81 -26.96 -2.29 9.17
CA PRO A 81 -26.57 -0.90 9.28
C PRO A 81 -26.58 -0.28 7.88
N THR A 82 -27.31 0.82 7.73
CA THR A 82 -27.32 1.61 6.50
C THR A 82 -25.88 2.01 6.22
N VAL A 83 -25.29 1.46 5.15
CA VAL A 83 -23.98 1.90 4.66
C VAL A 83 -24.14 3.39 4.37
N ILE A 84 -23.44 4.23 5.14
CA ILE A 84 -23.30 5.64 4.79
C ILE A 84 -22.40 5.65 3.56
N GLU A 85 -23.03 5.60 2.39
CA GLU A 85 -22.30 5.77 1.14
C GLU A 85 -21.73 7.19 1.12
N PRO A 86 -20.45 7.37 0.73
CA PRO A 86 -19.95 8.70 0.46
C PRO A 86 -20.87 9.34 -0.56
N THR A 87 -21.34 10.56 -0.28
CA THR A 87 -22.10 11.32 -1.28
C THR A 87 -21.24 11.46 -2.54
N GLU A 88 -21.87 11.36 -3.70
CA GLU A 88 -21.19 11.37 -5.01
C GLU A 88 -20.09 12.46 -5.03
N PRO A 89 -18.83 12.10 -5.32
CA PRO A 89 -17.74 13.07 -5.31
C PRO A 89 -18.06 14.20 -6.29
N ALA A 90 -17.56 15.41 -6.00
CA ALA A 90 -17.67 16.54 -6.92
C ALA A 90 -17.30 16.11 -8.35
N ALA A 91 -18.03 16.64 -9.35
CA ALA A 91 -17.93 16.28 -10.77
C ALA A 91 -16.49 15.97 -11.21
N PRO A 92 -16.27 15.00 -12.13
CA PRO A 92 -14.94 14.57 -12.55
C PRO A 92 -14.01 15.76 -12.78
N VAL A 93 -12.78 15.68 -12.28
CA VAL A 93 -11.76 16.65 -12.64
C VAL A 93 -11.60 16.57 -14.16
N ALA A 94 -11.61 17.73 -14.83
CA ALA A 94 -11.19 17.79 -16.22
C ALA A 94 -9.68 17.45 -16.31
N VAL A 95 -9.37 16.16 -16.39
CA VAL A 95 -8.01 15.64 -16.57
C VAL A 95 -7.83 15.13 -18.00
N ASP A 96 -6.71 15.49 -18.62
CA ASP A 96 -6.26 14.87 -19.87
C ASP A 96 -5.19 13.82 -19.55
N ASN A 97 -5.58 12.81 -18.76
CA ASN A 97 -4.73 11.68 -18.40
C ASN A 97 -4.97 10.45 -19.26
N ALA A 98 -6.04 10.40 -20.08
CA ALA A 98 -6.39 9.23 -20.89
C ALA A 98 -5.26 8.78 -21.84
N ARG A 99 -4.40 9.72 -22.26
CA ARG A 99 -3.23 9.45 -23.11
C ARG A 99 -1.97 9.11 -22.33
N SER A 100 -1.98 9.22 -21.00
CA SER A 100 -0.80 8.93 -20.19
C SER A 100 -0.47 7.43 -20.24
N PRO A 101 0.82 7.07 -20.43
CA PRO A 101 1.25 5.68 -20.43
C PRO A 101 1.56 5.16 -19.02
N LEU A 102 1.54 6.02 -17.99
CA LEU A 102 1.93 5.66 -16.63
C LEU A 102 0.75 5.69 -15.66
N GLY A 103 0.80 4.76 -14.72
CA GLY A 103 0.04 4.79 -13.48
C GLY A 103 0.96 5.00 -12.29
N THR A 104 0.38 4.95 -11.09
CA THR A 104 1.12 5.02 -9.83
C THR A 104 0.43 4.16 -8.77
N ASN A 105 1.15 3.64 -7.77
CA ASN A 105 0.51 3.19 -6.54
C ASN A 105 0.45 4.35 -5.54
N LEU A 106 -0.50 4.22 -4.62
CA LEU A 106 -0.61 5.09 -3.46
C LEU A 106 0.09 4.42 -2.29
N SER A 107 0.80 5.20 -1.46
CA SER A 107 1.31 4.70 -0.19
C SER A 107 0.17 4.42 0.78
N GLU A 108 0.48 3.67 1.83
CA GLU A 108 -0.45 3.40 2.93
C GLU A 108 -1.10 4.69 3.46
N VAL A 109 -2.31 4.55 4.01
CA VAL A 109 -2.91 5.60 4.83
C VAL A 109 -2.43 5.41 6.26
N ARG A 110 -1.52 6.25 6.74
CA ARG A 110 -1.02 6.21 8.14
C ARG A 110 -0.77 7.61 8.65
N ASP A 111 -0.74 7.75 9.98
CA ASP A 111 -0.60 9.05 10.61
C ASP A 111 0.77 9.72 10.38
N TRP A 112 1.76 8.96 9.91
CA TRP A 112 3.11 9.44 9.54
C TRP A 112 3.34 9.56 8.03
N GLU A 113 2.33 9.30 7.19
CA GLU A 113 2.47 9.36 5.74
C GLU A 113 2.25 10.78 5.21
N PRO A 114 3.17 11.35 4.41
CA PRO A 114 3.13 12.75 4.02
C PRO A 114 2.28 13.01 2.75
N GLY A 115 1.42 12.06 2.36
CA GLY A 115 0.59 12.14 1.16
C GLY A 115 -0.79 12.80 1.36
N TRP A 116 -1.28 12.83 2.61
CA TRP A 116 -2.55 13.42 3.07
C TRP A 116 -3.70 13.39 2.06
N PRO A 117 -4.16 12.21 1.62
CA PRO A 117 -5.24 12.09 0.66
C PRO A 117 -6.57 12.74 1.06
N PHE A 118 -6.89 12.88 2.35
CA PHE A 118 -8.24 13.25 2.79
C PHE A 118 -8.35 14.69 3.31
N VAL A 119 -9.51 15.33 3.05
CA VAL A 119 -9.88 16.60 3.70
C VAL A 119 -10.15 16.41 5.19
N ASP A 120 -10.66 15.23 5.58
CA ASP A 120 -10.81 14.83 6.97
C ASP A 120 -9.55 14.09 7.43
N ALA A 121 -8.69 14.80 8.15
CA ALA A 121 -7.41 14.27 8.63
C ALA A 121 -7.57 13.14 9.65
N LEU A 122 -8.74 13.01 10.29
CA LEU A 122 -8.99 11.91 11.22
C LEU A 122 -8.98 10.56 10.50
N LYS A 123 -9.26 10.54 9.18
CA LYS A 123 -9.23 9.31 8.38
C LYS A 123 -7.85 8.66 8.30
N GLU A 124 -6.79 9.42 8.57
CA GLU A 124 -5.40 8.96 8.59
C GLU A 124 -4.85 8.77 10.01
N SER A 125 -5.68 9.08 11.03
CA SER A 125 -5.27 8.99 12.43
C SER A 125 -4.96 7.56 12.83
N ARG A 126 -4.10 7.39 13.85
CA ARG A 126 -3.76 6.09 14.43
C ARG A 126 -4.97 5.46 15.13
N ASP A 127 -4.84 4.19 15.48
CA ASP A 127 -5.74 3.54 16.43
C ASP A 127 -5.94 4.34 17.71
N TRP A 128 -7.20 4.35 18.18
CA TRP A 128 -7.51 4.82 19.53
C TRP A 128 -6.75 3.97 20.54
N ILE A 129 -6.01 4.63 21.43
CA ILE A 129 -5.38 4.01 22.59
C ILE A 129 -6.04 4.51 23.88
N ALA A 130 -6.03 3.66 24.90
CA ALA A 130 -6.56 4.00 26.21
C ALA A 130 -5.45 4.43 27.16
N GLY A 131 -5.71 5.45 27.96
CA GLY A 131 -4.84 5.82 29.07
C GLY A 131 -5.56 6.65 30.10
N THR A 132 -4.83 7.55 30.74
CA THR A 132 -5.36 8.53 31.70
C THR A 132 -4.87 9.92 31.30
N GLN A 133 -5.19 10.98 32.03
CA GLN A 133 -4.67 12.32 31.72
C GLN A 133 -3.13 12.34 31.64
N ASP A 134 -2.45 11.56 32.49
CA ASP A 134 -0.99 11.57 32.60
C ASP A 134 -0.31 10.33 31.96
N THR A 135 -1.08 9.37 31.47
CA THR A 135 -0.56 8.12 30.88
C THR A 135 -1.00 8.00 29.42
N TRP A 136 -0.03 7.97 28.52
CA TRP A 136 -0.22 7.88 27.07
C TRP A 136 -0.94 6.61 26.61
N ASP A 137 -0.46 5.45 27.07
CA ASP A 137 -1.09 4.16 26.80
C ASP A 137 -0.91 3.29 28.04
N ASN A 138 -2.01 2.76 28.56
CA ASN A 138 -1.98 1.80 29.66
C ASN A 138 -2.49 0.40 29.24
N GLY A 139 -2.76 0.19 27.96
CA GLY A 139 -3.23 -1.07 27.39
C GLY A 139 -4.63 -1.48 27.81
N SER A 140 -5.41 -0.61 28.46
CA SER A 140 -6.79 -0.91 28.81
C SER A 140 -7.71 -0.90 27.57
N GLN A 141 -8.78 -1.68 27.60
CA GLN A 141 -9.72 -1.72 26.48
C GLN A 141 -10.63 -0.49 26.47
N LEU A 142 -10.89 0.03 25.28
CA LEU A 142 -11.92 1.03 25.00
C LEU A 142 -13.24 0.36 24.61
N ASP A 143 -14.34 0.98 24.99
CA ASP A 143 -15.68 0.59 24.55
C ASP A 143 -16.02 1.31 23.23
N LEU A 144 -15.85 0.61 22.11
CA LEU A 144 -16.03 1.16 20.77
C LEU A 144 -17.27 0.58 20.07
N ASP A 145 -17.94 1.39 19.25
CA ASP A 145 -18.94 0.89 18.31
C ASP A 145 -18.33 0.23 17.06
N SER A 146 -19.20 -0.24 16.16
CA SER A 146 -18.77 -0.94 14.94
C SER A 146 -17.97 -0.06 13.97
N HIS A 147 -18.06 1.26 14.09
CA HIS A 147 -17.28 2.23 13.30
C HIS A 147 -16.06 2.76 14.05
N GLY A 148 -15.81 2.26 15.27
CA GLY A 148 -14.66 2.64 16.09
C GLY A 148 -14.88 3.90 16.93
N TRP A 149 -16.11 4.37 17.12
CA TRP A 149 -16.41 5.53 17.98
C TRP A 149 -16.48 5.13 19.46
N VAL A 150 -15.99 6.01 20.34
CA VAL A 150 -15.91 5.76 21.78
C VAL A 150 -17.27 5.93 22.45
N ARG A 151 -17.94 4.81 22.73
CA ARG A 151 -19.28 4.79 23.35
C ARG A 151 -19.25 5.21 24.81
N SER A 152 -18.27 4.74 25.57
CA SER A 152 -18.15 5.03 26.99
C SER A 152 -16.70 5.02 27.47
N LEU A 153 -16.45 5.68 28.60
CA LEU A 153 -15.16 5.72 29.27
C LEU A 153 -15.32 5.29 30.74
N LYS A 154 -14.40 4.47 31.23
CA LYS A 154 -14.30 4.18 32.66
C LYS A 154 -13.84 5.44 33.43
N PRO A 155 -14.08 5.53 34.74
CA PRO A 155 -13.62 6.68 35.54
C PRO A 155 -12.11 6.93 35.35
N GLY A 156 -11.76 8.14 34.91
CA GLY A 156 -10.37 8.56 34.64
C GLY A 156 -9.73 7.99 33.37
N GLN A 157 -10.47 7.21 32.57
CA GLN A 157 -10.02 6.70 31.29
C GLN A 157 -10.12 7.80 30.23
N VAL A 158 -9.09 7.92 29.39
CA VAL A 158 -9.04 8.80 28.23
C VAL A 158 -8.80 7.94 27.00
N ALA A 159 -9.58 8.17 25.95
CA ALA A 159 -9.30 7.65 24.62
C ALA A 159 -8.53 8.72 23.84
N ARG A 160 -7.43 8.35 23.19
CA ARG A 160 -6.63 9.30 22.40
C ARG A 160 -6.16 8.71 21.08
N THR A 161 -5.98 9.57 20.09
CA THR A 161 -5.36 9.25 18.81
C THR A 161 -4.50 10.41 18.33
N VAL A 162 -3.63 10.15 17.36
CA VAL A 162 -2.74 11.12 16.73
C VAL A 162 -2.83 11.06 15.22
N MET A 163 -2.59 12.22 14.60
CA MET A 163 -2.40 12.40 13.16
C MET A 163 -1.17 13.27 12.93
N PHE A 164 -0.60 13.20 11.72
CA PHE A 164 0.59 13.96 11.30
C PHE A 164 1.83 13.75 12.18
N THR A 165 2.09 12.52 12.63
CA THR A 165 3.26 12.23 13.49
C THR A 165 4.54 12.10 12.67
N GLY A 166 5.65 12.63 13.21
CA GLY A 166 6.97 12.48 12.57
C GLY A 166 7.15 13.23 11.24
N MET A 167 6.26 14.17 10.92
CA MET A 167 6.29 14.92 9.66
C MET A 167 7.50 15.86 9.57
N THR A 168 8.54 15.45 8.84
CA THR A 168 9.78 16.25 8.67
C THR A 168 9.59 17.49 7.78
N HIS A 169 8.63 17.44 6.86
CA HIS A 169 8.33 18.52 5.91
C HIS A 169 7.07 19.31 6.28
N GLY A 170 6.58 19.14 7.52
CA GLY A 170 5.40 19.80 8.06
C GLY A 170 4.09 19.25 7.51
N TYR A 171 2.99 19.91 7.87
CA TYR A 171 1.63 19.73 7.39
C TYR A 171 0.92 21.10 7.51
N PRO A 172 -0.29 21.30 6.94
CA PRO A 172 -0.90 22.63 6.89
C PRO A 172 -1.07 23.30 8.25
N ALA A 173 -0.45 24.46 8.44
CA ALA A 173 -0.76 25.32 9.58
C ALA A 173 -2.12 26.03 9.36
N GLY A 174 -2.76 26.44 10.44
CA GLY A 174 -3.97 27.26 10.39
C GLY A 174 -5.11 26.75 11.27
N ARG A 175 -6.31 27.22 10.95
CA ARG A 175 -7.55 26.85 11.64
C ARG A 175 -8.15 25.61 11.00
N TYR A 176 -8.13 24.52 11.74
CA TYR A 176 -8.88 23.30 11.48
C TYR A 176 -10.27 23.40 12.08
N ILE A 177 -11.25 22.76 11.44
CA ILE A 177 -12.61 22.67 11.94
C ILE A 177 -12.88 21.24 12.38
N VAL A 178 -13.31 21.07 13.63
CA VAL A 178 -13.73 19.77 14.14
C VAL A 178 -15.24 19.74 14.29
N LEU A 179 -15.92 18.96 13.45
CA LEU A 179 -17.35 18.70 13.57
C LEU A 179 -17.57 17.42 14.36
N TYR A 180 -18.61 17.33 15.18
CA TYR A 180 -18.95 16.12 15.91
C TYR A 180 -20.43 16.11 16.32
N GLU A 181 -20.95 14.91 16.53
CA GLU A 181 -22.24 14.67 17.18
C GLU A 181 -22.04 14.15 18.60
N GLY A 182 -23.08 14.22 19.41
CA GLY A 182 -23.09 13.73 20.78
C GLY A 182 -22.57 14.72 21.81
N LYS A 183 -22.50 14.25 23.06
CA LYS A 183 -22.11 15.04 24.23
C LYS A 183 -20.87 14.46 24.87
N GLY A 184 -19.92 15.32 25.16
CA GLY A 184 -18.66 14.94 25.77
C GLY A 184 -17.65 16.08 25.74
N THR A 185 -16.40 15.73 26.02
CA THR A 185 -15.27 16.66 26.01
C THR A 185 -14.18 16.11 25.10
N ILE A 186 -13.84 16.89 24.08
CA ILE A 186 -12.69 16.66 23.21
C ILE A 186 -11.61 17.70 23.57
N GLU A 187 -10.41 17.22 23.84
CA GLU A 187 -9.20 18.03 24.05
C GLU A 187 -8.23 17.81 22.89
N TYR A 188 -7.39 18.82 22.64
CA TYR A 188 -6.39 18.81 21.57
C TYR A 188 -5.01 19.11 22.14
N GLY A 189 -3.99 18.47 21.59
CA GLY A 189 -2.62 18.53 22.10
C GLY A 189 -1.55 18.61 21.01
N ASP A 190 -0.30 18.47 21.44
CA ASP A 190 0.91 18.64 20.63
C ASP A 190 0.99 20.02 19.93
N ALA A 191 0.88 20.08 18.62
CA ALA A 191 0.90 21.34 17.87
C ALA A 191 -0.46 22.06 17.83
N ALA A 192 -1.53 21.38 18.25
CA ALA A 192 -2.90 21.87 18.15
C ALA A 192 -3.43 22.42 19.48
N ARG A 193 -4.22 23.51 19.41
CA ARG A 193 -4.97 24.03 20.56
C ARG A 193 -6.38 24.45 20.17
N LYS A 194 -7.35 24.19 21.04
CA LYS A 194 -8.72 24.68 20.87
C LYS A 194 -8.77 26.22 20.97
N LEU A 195 -9.62 26.84 20.16
CA LEU A 195 -10.01 28.23 20.28
C LEU A 195 -11.42 28.30 20.88
N ASP A 196 -11.52 28.36 22.21
CA ASP A 196 -12.82 28.30 22.91
C ASP A 196 -13.79 29.41 22.47
N ALA A 197 -13.27 30.62 22.23
CA ALA A 197 -14.08 31.75 21.79
C ALA A 197 -14.66 31.59 20.37
N GLU A 198 -14.08 30.72 19.54
CA GLU A 198 -14.55 30.42 18.18
C GLU A 198 -15.32 29.07 18.12
N SER A 199 -15.32 28.31 19.22
CA SER A 199 -15.91 26.98 19.33
C SER A 199 -17.31 27.01 19.92
N ARG A 200 -18.12 26.01 19.59
CA ARG A 200 -19.49 25.83 20.09
C ARG A 200 -19.84 24.34 20.14
N PRO A 201 -20.88 23.91 20.88
CA PRO A 201 -21.30 22.51 20.87
C PRO A 201 -21.48 21.97 19.44
N GLY A 202 -20.86 20.82 19.16
CA GLY A 202 -20.86 20.16 17.84
C GLY A 202 -19.88 20.74 16.81
N ARG A 203 -19.12 21.80 17.16
CA ARG A 203 -18.14 22.43 16.27
C ARG A 203 -17.03 23.13 17.04
N ASP A 204 -15.84 22.57 17.00
CA ASP A 204 -14.64 23.20 17.55
C ASP A 204 -13.79 23.85 16.44
N VAL A 205 -13.11 24.95 16.78
CA VAL A 205 -12.04 25.52 15.96
C VAL A 205 -10.72 25.21 16.64
N VAL A 206 -9.83 24.55 15.92
CA VAL A 206 -8.53 24.10 16.42
C VAL A 206 -7.44 24.79 15.63
N LEU A 207 -6.51 25.45 16.33
CA LEU A 207 -5.42 26.17 15.71
C LEU A 207 -4.13 25.38 15.80
N VAL A 208 -3.48 25.21 14.65
CA VAL A 208 -2.08 24.81 14.52
C VAL A 208 -1.30 26.05 14.09
N GLU A 209 -0.51 26.62 15.00
CA GLU A 209 0.32 27.80 14.69
C GLU A 209 1.65 27.40 14.05
N ASP A 210 2.25 26.31 14.54
CA ASP A 210 3.56 25.83 14.13
C ASP A 210 3.55 24.29 14.03
N PRO A 211 3.44 23.72 12.81
CA PRO A 211 3.40 22.27 12.60
C PRO A 211 4.74 21.59 12.93
N SER A 212 5.83 22.34 13.17
CA SER A 212 7.11 21.76 13.59
C SER A 212 7.12 21.33 15.07
N ARG A 213 6.11 21.73 15.86
CA ARG A 213 6.00 21.39 17.29
C ARG A 213 5.60 19.94 17.57
N GLY A 214 5.17 19.20 16.56
CA GLY A 214 4.69 17.83 16.68
C GLY A 214 3.51 17.57 15.75
N GLY A 215 2.91 16.38 15.88
CA GLY A 215 1.64 16.08 15.21
C GLY A 215 0.46 16.78 15.88
N ILE A 216 -0.72 16.20 15.70
CA ILE A 216 -1.95 16.62 16.35
C ILE A 216 -2.47 15.47 17.20
N GLU A 217 -2.63 15.69 18.50
CA GLU A 217 -3.30 14.76 19.41
C GLU A 217 -4.77 15.15 19.57
N VAL A 218 -5.67 14.16 19.50
CA VAL A 218 -7.09 14.28 19.86
C VAL A 218 -7.37 13.37 21.05
N ARG A 219 -7.95 13.92 22.12
CA ARG A 219 -8.29 13.20 23.36
C ARG A 219 -9.78 13.33 23.65
N ILE A 220 -10.47 12.22 23.87
CA ILE A 220 -11.82 12.19 24.44
C ILE A 220 -11.69 11.92 25.94
N THR A 221 -12.04 12.91 26.75
CA THR A 221 -11.92 12.85 28.22
C THR A 221 -13.28 12.66 28.91
N ALA A 222 -14.38 12.89 28.18
CA ALA A 222 -15.74 12.54 28.60
C ALA A 222 -16.60 12.26 27.37
N THR A 223 -17.55 11.32 27.49
CA THR A 223 -18.57 11.03 26.48
C THR A 223 -19.82 10.51 27.20
N ASP A 224 -21.01 10.94 26.78
CA ASP A 224 -22.30 10.49 27.33
C ASP A 224 -22.70 9.16 26.68
N PRO A 225 -22.76 8.02 27.40
CA PRO A 225 -23.08 6.74 26.77
C PRO A 225 -24.45 6.66 26.10
N SER A 226 -25.38 7.57 26.43
CA SER A 226 -26.70 7.65 25.80
C SER A 226 -26.73 8.54 24.54
N ASP A 227 -25.69 9.36 24.33
CA ASP A 227 -25.52 10.26 23.20
C ASP A 227 -24.01 10.52 22.98
N TYR A 228 -23.28 9.45 22.69
CA TYR A 228 -21.82 9.46 22.72
C TYR A 228 -21.23 10.24 21.54
N LEU A 229 -20.03 10.76 21.74
CA LEU A 229 -19.26 11.45 20.71
C LEU A 229 -18.99 10.54 19.52
N ARG A 230 -19.45 10.96 18.34
CA ARG A 230 -19.36 10.20 17.08
C ARG A 230 -19.38 11.16 15.89
N ASN A 231 -19.15 10.62 14.69
CA ASN A 231 -19.07 11.41 13.46
C ASN A 231 -18.13 12.62 13.61
N ILE A 232 -16.98 12.37 14.24
CA ILE A 232 -15.95 13.40 14.44
C ILE A 232 -15.21 13.57 13.12
N HIS A 233 -15.26 14.77 12.55
CA HIS A 233 -14.52 15.12 11.34
C HIS A 233 -13.47 16.17 11.67
N PHE A 234 -12.20 15.90 11.42
CA PHE A 234 -11.09 16.82 11.67
C PHE A 234 -10.65 17.45 10.35
N LEU A 235 -11.34 18.51 9.95
CA LEU A 235 -11.24 19.09 8.61
C LEU A 235 -10.01 20.00 8.48
N MET A 236 -9.22 19.75 7.45
CA MET A 236 -8.05 20.53 7.06
C MET A 236 -8.41 22.02 6.86
N PRO A 237 -7.45 22.96 7.00
CA PRO A 237 -7.70 24.37 6.71
C PRO A 237 -7.98 24.62 5.23
N GLY A 238 -8.93 25.50 4.94
CA GLY A 238 -9.21 25.97 3.57
C GLY A 238 -10.50 25.42 2.98
N GLY A 239 -10.52 25.36 1.65
CA GLY A 239 -11.66 24.95 0.85
C GLY A 239 -11.32 24.96 -0.63
N VAL A 240 -12.35 25.05 -1.46
CA VAL A 240 -12.26 25.02 -2.93
C VAL A 240 -13.18 26.07 -3.54
N CYS A 241 -13.02 26.35 -4.84
CA CYS A 241 -14.01 27.14 -5.55
C CYS A 241 -15.14 26.22 -6.06
N SER A 242 -16.37 26.73 -6.12
CA SER A 242 -17.57 25.97 -6.49
C SER A 242 -17.52 25.33 -7.89
N ASN A 243 -16.56 25.71 -8.73
CA ASN A 243 -16.35 25.19 -10.08
C ASN A 243 -15.05 24.38 -10.23
N ASP A 244 -14.21 24.29 -9.19
CA ASP A 244 -12.93 23.59 -9.22
C ASP A 244 -12.57 23.06 -7.84
N GLY A 245 -12.74 21.75 -7.64
CA GLY A 245 -12.38 21.05 -6.41
C GLY A 245 -10.95 20.51 -6.36
N THR A 246 -10.06 20.89 -7.28
CA THR A 246 -8.66 20.40 -7.35
C THR A 246 -7.61 21.37 -6.89
N GLU A 247 -8.01 22.60 -6.65
CA GLU A 247 -7.11 23.65 -6.24
C GLU A 247 -7.51 24.13 -4.84
N LEU A 248 -6.56 24.07 -3.91
CA LEU A 248 -6.75 24.55 -2.56
C LEU A 248 -6.94 26.07 -2.57
N ARG A 249 -7.94 26.54 -1.82
CA ARG A 249 -8.28 27.95 -1.69
C ARG A 249 -8.50 28.29 -0.22
N HIS A 250 -8.22 29.53 0.15
CA HIS A 250 -8.43 30.02 1.51
C HIS A 250 -9.47 31.13 1.60
N SER A 251 -9.88 31.70 0.47
CA SER A 251 -10.74 32.88 0.45
C SER A 251 -11.50 33.06 -0.86
N GLN A 252 -12.58 33.85 -0.79
CA GLN A 252 -13.36 34.25 -1.97
C GLN A 252 -12.53 35.02 -3.01
N SER A 253 -11.50 35.76 -2.60
CA SER A 253 -10.63 36.52 -3.52
C SER A 253 -9.79 35.63 -4.44
N GLU A 254 -9.59 34.36 -4.09
CA GLU A 254 -8.87 33.41 -4.92
C GLU A 254 -9.79 32.67 -5.91
N CYS A 255 -11.11 32.86 -5.80
CA CYS A 255 -12.09 32.35 -6.75
C CYS A 255 -12.39 33.40 -7.82
N THR A 256 -12.29 32.97 -9.09
CA THR A 256 -12.48 33.84 -10.26
C THR A 256 -13.68 33.37 -11.08
N GLY A 257 -14.10 34.16 -12.08
CA GLY A 257 -15.18 33.77 -13.00
C GLY A 257 -16.57 33.62 -12.35
N GLY A 258 -16.80 34.28 -11.21
CA GLY A 258 -18.06 34.19 -10.47
C GLY A 258 -18.19 32.95 -9.58
N ALA A 259 -17.14 32.12 -9.48
CA ALA A 259 -17.13 30.98 -8.57
C ALA A 259 -17.14 31.43 -7.11
N ILE A 260 -17.80 30.62 -6.26
CA ILE A 260 -17.95 30.90 -4.84
C ILE A 260 -16.94 30.05 -4.08
N PHE A 261 -16.28 30.63 -3.08
CA PHE A 261 -15.44 29.88 -2.16
C PHE A 261 -16.30 29.03 -1.23
N VAL A 262 -16.05 27.72 -1.21
CA VAL A 262 -16.71 26.74 -0.36
C VAL A 262 -15.67 26.16 0.60
N PRO A 263 -15.71 26.50 1.91
CA PRO A 263 -14.79 25.93 2.88
C PRO A 263 -15.11 24.44 3.11
N PHE A 264 -14.10 23.65 3.47
CA PHE A 264 -14.27 22.21 3.71
C PHE A 264 -15.35 21.88 4.75
N GLU A 265 -15.56 22.74 5.75
CA GLU A 265 -16.67 22.63 6.70
C GLU A 265 -18.05 22.48 6.04
N LYS A 266 -18.23 22.99 4.81
CA LYS A 266 -19.51 23.00 4.10
C LYS A 266 -19.65 21.92 3.03
N ASN A 267 -18.57 21.22 2.69
CA ASN A 267 -18.60 20.26 1.58
C ASN A 267 -17.66 19.05 1.78
N TYR A 268 -17.21 18.74 2.99
CA TYR A 268 -16.31 17.61 3.26
C TYR A 268 -16.89 16.24 2.83
N ASP A 269 -18.22 16.14 2.76
CA ASP A 269 -18.98 14.99 2.29
C ASP A 269 -18.78 14.72 0.78
N SER A 270 -18.74 15.78 -0.02
CA SER A 270 -18.57 15.73 -1.49
C SER A 270 -17.13 16.02 -1.95
N GLN A 271 -16.33 16.69 -1.13
CA GLN A 271 -14.90 16.97 -1.30
C GLN A 271 -14.11 16.09 -0.33
N ILE A 272 -14.17 14.77 -0.56
CA ILE A 272 -13.50 13.76 0.27
C ILE A 272 -11.97 13.94 0.24
N PHE A 273 -11.43 14.20 -0.94
CA PHE A 273 -9.99 14.22 -1.18
C PHE A 273 -9.40 15.61 -1.09
N TYR A 274 -8.21 15.71 -0.51
CA TYR A 274 -7.49 16.96 -0.36
C TYR A 274 -7.01 17.48 -1.73
N PRO A 275 -7.25 18.75 -2.08
CA PRO A 275 -6.97 19.23 -3.45
C PRO A 275 -5.50 19.07 -3.91
N PRO A 276 -4.48 19.36 -3.08
CA PRO A 276 -3.08 19.06 -3.42
C PRO A 276 -2.81 17.60 -3.81
N PHE A 277 -3.45 16.65 -3.13
CA PHE A 277 -3.35 15.23 -3.46
C PHE A 277 -3.95 14.93 -4.85
N LEU A 278 -5.14 15.47 -5.15
CA LEU A 278 -5.75 15.36 -6.48
C LEU A 278 -4.85 15.96 -7.58
N LYS A 279 -4.23 17.11 -7.29
CA LYS A 279 -3.31 17.79 -8.21
C LYS A 279 -2.07 16.96 -8.52
N ALA A 280 -1.51 16.27 -7.53
CA ALA A 280 -0.38 15.35 -7.70
C ALA A 280 -0.74 14.15 -8.59
N LEU A 281 -1.99 13.67 -8.52
CA LEU A 281 -2.47 12.51 -9.28
C LEU A 281 -2.88 12.79 -10.72
N LYS A 282 -3.17 14.04 -11.09
CA LYS A 282 -3.85 14.41 -12.34
C LYS A 282 -3.21 13.90 -13.65
N ALA A 283 -1.91 13.55 -13.62
CA ALA A 283 -1.19 13.10 -14.80
C ALA A 283 -1.29 11.59 -15.05
N TYR A 284 -1.69 10.81 -14.05
CA TYR A 284 -1.71 9.35 -14.11
C TYR A 284 -3.07 8.85 -14.61
N ASN A 285 -3.05 7.88 -15.53
CA ASN A 285 -4.28 7.31 -16.10
C ASN A 285 -4.84 6.12 -15.29
N THR A 286 -4.03 5.56 -14.41
CA THR A 286 -4.31 4.34 -13.64
C THR A 286 -3.73 4.50 -12.25
N ILE A 287 -4.49 4.12 -11.23
CA ILE A 287 -4.08 4.20 -9.83
C ILE A 287 -4.20 2.79 -9.25
N ARG A 288 -3.09 2.24 -8.74
CA ARG A 288 -3.08 0.94 -8.04
C ARG A 288 -3.23 1.15 -6.54
N PHE A 289 -4.15 0.41 -5.95
CA PHE A 289 -4.64 0.62 -4.58
C PHE A 289 -4.16 -0.45 -3.58
N MET A 290 -3.07 -1.15 -3.89
CA MET A 290 -2.59 -2.30 -3.08
C MET A 290 -2.48 -1.98 -1.58
N ASP A 291 -1.77 -0.90 -1.23
CA ASP A 291 -1.59 -0.48 0.16
C ASP A 291 -2.82 0.23 0.75
N TRP A 292 -3.59 0.92 -0.08
CA TRP A 292 -4.88 1.46 0.35
C TRP A 292 -5.83 0.34 0.77
N MET A 293 -5.86 -0.77 0.06
CA MET A 293 -6.68 -1.93 0.41
C MET A 293 -6.04 -2.80 1.51
N ASP A 294 -4.89 -2.38 2.06
CA ASP A 294 -4.12 -3.13 3.06
C ASP A 294 -3.86 -4.59 2.63
N THR A 295 -3.60 -4.82 1.33
CA THR A 295 -3.61 -6.16 0.71
C THR A 295 -2.63 -7.14 1.36
N ASN A 296 -1.44 -6.65 1.74
CA ASN A 296 -0.39 -7.45 2.36
C ASN A 296 -0.68 -7.81 3.83
N SER A 297 -1.51 -7.02 4.51
CA SER A 297 -1.81 -7.14 5.94
C SER A 297 -3.29 -7.48 6.23
N SER A 298 -4.09 -7.70 5.17
CA SER A 298 -5.52 -7.95 5.27
C SER A 298 -5.85 -9.09 6.25
N SER A 299 -6.74 -8.78 7.20
CA SER A 299 -7.06 -9.66 8.33
C SER A 299 -8.44 -10.33 8.22
N TYR A 300 -9.32 -9.83 7.36
CA TYR A 300 -10.69 -10.31 7.21
C TYR A 300 -10.87 -11.21 5.98
N ALA A 301 -11.88 -12.07 6.03
CA ALA A 301 -12.25 -13.01 4.97
C ALA A 301 -13.75 -12.97 4.63
N HIS A 302 -14.51 -12.03 5.19
CA HIS A 302 -15.94 -11.90 5.00
C HIS A 302 -16.32 -10.43 4.81
N TRP A 303 -17.21 -10.18 3.86
CA TRP A 303 -17.67 -8.87 3.45
C TRP A 303 -18.14 -7.98 4.61
N ASP A 304 -18.83 -8.54 5.59
CA ASP A 304 -19.38 -7.77 6.72
C ASP A 304 -18.31 -7.25 7.69
N ASN A 305 -17.07 -7.73 7.60
CA ASN A 305 -15.95 -7.33 8.46
C ASN A 305 -14.98 -6.35 7.77
N ARG A 306 -15.29 -5.89 6.55
CA ARG A 306 -14.45 -4.96 5.79
C ARG A 306 -14.48 -3.54 6.39
N PRO A 307 -13.49 -2.69 6.09
CA PRO A 307 -13.62 -1.25 6.33
C PRO A 307 -14.82 -0.65 5.58
N THR A 308 -15.47 0.35 6.18
CA THR A 308 -16.58 1.10 5.58
C THR A 308 -16.29 2.61 5.58
N ALA A 309 -16.95 3.37 4.71
CA ALA A 309 -16.76 4.83 4.65
C ALA A 309 -17.14 5.56 5.95
N GLY A 310 -18.01 4.94 6.77
CA GLY A 310 -18.43 5.44 8.08
C GLY A 310 -17.41 5.24 9.20
N ASP A 311 -16.36 4.44 8.98
CA ASP A 311 -15.37 4.15 10.01
C ASP A 311 -14.57 5.39 10.38
N VAL A 312 -14.18 5.49 11.65
CA VAL A 312 -13.42 6.64 12.17
C VAL A 312 -12.12 6.92 11.39
N ARG A 313 -11.48 5.87 10.87
CA ARG A 313 -10.20 5.93 10.15
C ARG A 313 -10.03 4.77 9.17
N TYR A 314 -9.08 4.92 8.25
CA TYR A 314 -8.70 3.90 7.27
C TYR A 314 -7.28 3.35 7.48
N SER A 315 -6.61 3.74 8.58
CA SER A 315 -5.20 3.46 8.80
C SER A 315 -4.86 2.04 9.27
N THR A 316 -5.84 1.15 9.38
CA THR A 316 -5.65 -0.17 10.00
C THR A 316 -6.17 -1.27 9.09
N GLU A 317 -7.45 -1.23 8.72
CA GLU A 317 -8.07 -2.24 7.84
C GLU A 317 -8.10 -1.80 6.36
N GLY A 318 -7.50 -0.65 6.05
CA GLY A 318 -7.45 -0.06 4.72
C GLY A 318 -8.62 0.87 4.40
N VAL A 319 -8.52 1.47 3.22
CA VAL A 319 -9.48 2.36 2.59
C VAL A 319 -10.58 1.52 1.91
N PRO A 320 -11.86 1.81 2.19
CA PRO A 320 -12.98 1.03 1.66
C PRO A 320 -13.14 1.22 0.15
N ILE A 321 -13.72 0.22 -0.53
CA ILE A 321 -13.90 0.20 -2.00
C ILE A 321 -14.71 1.40 -2.49
N GLU A 322 -15.65 1.88 -1.69
CA GLU A 322 -16.47 3.06 -1.96
C GLU A 322 -15.61 4.31 -2.18
N ILE A 323 -14.56 4.48 -1.36
CA ILE A 323 -13.64 5.61 -1.43
C ILE A 323 -12.64 5.42 -2.59
N ILE A 324 -12.22 4.19 -2.87
CA ILE A 324 -11.37 3.87 -4.03
C ILE A 324 -12.08 4.22 -5.35
N VAL A 325 -13.33 3.80 -5.52
CA VAL A 325 -14.15 4.12 -6.70
C VAL A 325 -14.42 5.63 -6.77
N ALA A 326 -14.67 6.28 -5.63
CA ALA A 326 -14.83 7.73 -5.59
C ALA A 326 -13.57 8.46 -6.10
N LEU A 327 -12.37 8.03 -5.72
CA LEU A 327 -11.12 8.62 -6.23
C LEU A 327 -10.96 8.38 -7.74
N ALA A 328 -11.23 7.15 -8.19
CA ALA A 328 -11.14 6.76 -9.59
C ALA A 328 -12.06 7.62 -10.48
N ASN A 329 -13.33 7.79 -10.08
CA ASN A 329 -14.28 8.65 -10.77
C ASN A 329 -13.85 10.12 -10.73
N ARG A 330 -13.43 10.60 -9.55
CA ARG A 330 -12.97 11.99 -9.37
C ARG A 330 -11.81 12.31 -10.29
N MET A 331 -10.83 11.42 -10.38
CA MET A 331 -9.64 11.58 -11.21
C MET A 331 -9.78 11.04 -12.62
N HIS A 332 -10.97 10.55 -13.00
CA HIS A 332 -11.22 9.86 -14.26
C HIS A 332 -10.08 8.89 -14.64
N ALA A 333 -9.65 8.10 -13.66
CA ALA A 333 -8.49 7.21 -13.74
C ALA A 333 -8.92 5.77 -13.48
N ASN A 334 -8.34 4.83 -14.23
CA ASN A 334 -8.66 3.41 -14.09
C ASN A 334 -8.21 2.92 -12.71
N PRO A 335 -9.10 2.33 -11.88
CA PRO A 335 -8.66 1.70 -10.65
C PRO A 335 -8.01 0.36 -10.94
N TRP A 336 -6.85 0.12 -10.34
CA TRP A 336 -6.22 -1.18 -10.25
C TRP A 336 -6.35 -1.68 -8.81
N ILE A 337 -7.22 -2.66 -8.63
CA ILE A 337 -7.61 -3.22 -7.34
C ILE A 337 -6.96 -4.59 -7.11
N ASN A 338 -6.55 -4.81 -5.87
CA ASN A 338 -5.95 -6.05 -5.42
C ASN A 338 -6.97 -6.79 -4.55
N ILE A 339 -7.38 -7.98 -4.98
CA ILE A 339 -8.24 -8.86 -4.19
C ILE A 339 -7.36 -9.63 -3.21
N HIS A 340 -7.43 -9.31 -1.93
CA HIS A 340 -6.59 -9.94 -0.90
C HIS A 340 -6.73 -11.46 -0.87
N HIS A 341 -5.66 -12.15 -0.45
CA HIS A 341 -5.54 -13.60 -0.53
C HIS A 341 -6.58 -14.40 0.28
N LEU A 342 -7.20 -13.78 1.29
CA LEU A 342 -8.26 -14.39 2.13
C LEU A 342 -9.67 -14.26 1.53
N ALA A 343 -9.86 -13.47 0.47
CA ALA A 343 -11.17 -13.18 -0.09
C ALA A 343 -11.86 -14.44 -0.62
N THR A 344 -13.09 -14.68 -0.16
CA THR A 344 -13.97 -15.71 -0.70
C THR A 344 -14.60 -15.26 -2.01
N ASP A 345 -15.19 -16.19 -2.77
CA ASP A 345 -15.91 -15.85 -4.02
C ASP A 345 -17.05 -14.86 -3.79
N SER A 346 -17.71 -14.95 -2.63
CA SER A 346 -18.75 -14.01 -2.22
C SER A 346 -18.19 -12.60 -2.06
N ASP A 347 -17.03 -12.44 -1.42
CA ASP A 347 -16.41 -11.12 -1.24
C ASP A 347 -16.00 -10.52 -2.60
N VAL A 348 -15.43 -11.36 -3.48
CA VAL A 348 -15.06 -10.96 -4.85
C VAL A 348 -16.28 -10.50 -5.64
N GLU A 349 -17.41 -11.21 -5.52
CA GLU A 349 -18.65 -10.84 -6.19
C GLU A 349 -19.22 -9.51 -5.67
N HIS A 350 -19.15 -9.24 -4.37
CA HIS A 350 -19.56 -7.95 -3.82
C HIS A 350 -18.67 -6.80 -4.28
N VAL A 351 -17.34 -6.96 -4.28
CA VAL A 351 -16.41 -5.97 -4.84
C VAL A 351 -16.73 -5.73 -6.31
N ALA A 352 -16.84 -6.79 -7.12
CA ALA A 352 -17.13 -6.67 -8.55
C ALA A 352 -18.47 -5.96 -8.81
N THR A 353 -19.49 -6.27 -8.02
CA THR A 353 -20.83 -5.66 -8.14
C THR A 353 -20.76 -4.18 -7.83
N TYR A 354 -20.13 -3.81 -6.72
CA TYR A 354 -19.98 -2.41 -6.33
C TYR A 354 -19.23 -1.61 -7.40
N VAL A 355 -18.09 -2.13 -7.89
CA VAL A 355 -17.30 -1.46 -8.94
C VAL A 355 -18.09 -1.33 -10.24
N ARG A 356 -18.81 -2.37 -10.68
CA ARG A 356 -19.63 -2.30 -11.91
C ARG A 356 -20.65 -1.17 -11.83
N ASP A 357 -21.33 -1.07 -10.69
CA ASP A 357 -22.49 -0.19 -10.49
C ASP A 357 -22.08 1.27 -10.26
N HIS A 358 -20.90 1.52 -9.66
CA HIS A 358 -20.49 2.85 -9.22
C HIS A 358 -19.28 3.43 -9.96
N LEU A 359 -18.45 2.62 -10.63
CA LEU A 359 -17.37 3.15 -11.44
C LEU A 359 -17.93 3.80 -12.71
N ASP A 360 -17.38 4.93 -13.13
CA ASP A 360 -17.71 5.60 -14.38
C ASP A 360 -17.67 4.58 -15.54
N PRO A 361 -18.73 4.49 -16.37
CA PRO A 361 -18.86 3.48 -17.42
C PRO A 361 -17.79 3.57 -18.51
N SER A 362 -17.10 4.72 -18.64
CA SER A 362 -15.99 4.91 -19.58
C SER A 362 -14.65 4.38 -19.06
N LEU A 363 -14.54 4.10 -17.76
CA LEU A 363 -13.33 3.57 -17.13
C LEU A 363 -13.32 2.04 -17.12
N LYS A 364 -12.10 1.50 -17.07
CA LYS A 364 -11.84 0.07 -16.85
C LYS A 364 -11.32 -0.19 -15.45
N VAL A 365 -11.64 -1.35 -14.89
CA VAL A 365 -11.00 -1.85 -13.67
C VAL A 365 -9.92 -2.88 -14.01
N TYR A 366 -8.74 -2.74 -13.43
CA TYR A 366 -7.68 -3.75 -13.45
C TYR A 366 -7.82 -4.60 -12.18
N VAL A 367 -8.00 -5.91 -12.32
CA VAL A 367 -8.17 -6.82 -11.18
C VAL A 367 -6.98 -7.76 -11.06
N GLU A 368 -6.38 -7.77 -9.87
CA GLU A 368 -5.20 -8.56 -9.52
C GLU A 368 -5.50 -9.42 -8.28
N HIS A 369 -5.07 -10.67 -8.29
CA HIS A 369 -5.14 -11.53 -7.10
C HIS A 369 -3.96 -11.25 -6.17
N SER A 370 -4.25 -10.64 -5.02
CA SER A 370 -3.32 -10.33 -3.94
C SER A 370 -2.13 -9.48 -4.43
N ASN A 371 -0.97 -9.61 -3.81
CA ASN A 371 0.28 -8.97 -4.17
C ASN A 371 1.43 -9.99 -4.07
N GLU A 372 2.31 -10.04 -5.07
CA GLU A 372 3.53 -10.88 -5.07
C GLU A 372 3.37 -12.27 -4.45
N VAL A 373 2.37 -13.05 -4.85
CA VAL A 373 2.10 -14.37 -4.25
C VAL A 373 3.30 -15.34 -4.41
N TRP A 374 4.21 -15.04 -5.34
CA TRP A 374 5.48 -15.73 -5.52
C TRP A 374 6.54 -15.43 -4.44
N ASN A 375 6.36 -14.39 -3.62
CA ASN A 375 7.33 -13.91 -2.65
C ASN A 375 7.07 -14.46 -1.24
N ALA A 376 7.92 -15.38 -0.78
CA ALA A 376 7.82 -16.05 0.51
C ALA A 376 8.04 -15.13 1.73
N GLN A 377 8.32 -13.84 1.54
CA GLN A 377 8.33 -12.85 2.62
C GLN A 377 6.92 -12.49 3.10
N PHE A 378 5.88 -12.72 2.28
CA PHE A 378 4.52 -12.31 2.58
C PHE A 378 3.59 -13.44 3.01
N PRO A 379 2.59 -13.18 3.87
CA PRO A 379 1.62 -14.18 4.32
C PRO A 379 0.86 -14.87 3.17
N GLN A 380 0.55 -14.14 2.09
CA GLN A 380 -0.17 -14.68 0.94
C GLN A 380 0.56 -15.83 0.23
N TYR A 381 1.90 -15.84 0.23
CA TYR A 381 2.66 -16.99 -0.29
C TYR A 381 2.35 -18.24 0.53
N HIS A 382 2.38 -18.11 1.86
CA HIS A 382 2.14 -19.24 2.77
C HIS A 382 0.69 -19.70 2.72
N TYR A 383 -0.26 -18.77 2.56
CA TYR A 383 -1.64 -19.10 2.28
C TYR A 383 -1.77 -19.89 0.97
N ALA A 384 -1.15 -19.42 -0.11
CA ALA A 384 -1.16 -20.11 -1.40
C ALA A 384 -0.52 -21.51 -1.33
N ASP A 385 0.58 -21.69 -0.59
CA ASP A 385 1.18 -23.02 -0.36
C ASP A 385 0.19 -23.94 0.38
N SER A 386 -0.45 -23.45 1.44
CA SER A 386 -1.43 -24.23 2.19
C SER A 386 -2.60 -24.68 1.32
N GLN A 387 -3.11 -23.79 0.45
CA GLN A 387 -4.19 -24.08 -0.48
C GLN A 387 -3.74 -25.03 -1.59
N ALA A 388 -2.53 -24.86 -2.12
CA ALA A 388 -1.95 -25.75 -3.11
C ALA A 388 -1.86 -27.19 -2.58
N ARG A 389 -1.42 -27.37 -1.33
CA ARG A 389 -1.37 -28.70 -0.68
C ARG A 389 -2.76 -29.28 -0.45
N ALA A 390 -3.69 -28.48 0.08
CA ALA A 390 -5.05 -28.91 0.34
C ALA A 390 -5.79 -29.35 -0.93
N GLN A 391 -5.49 -28.71 -2.06
CA GLN A 391 -6.12 -28.97 -3.35
C GLN A 391 -5.32 -29.96 -4.24
N GLY A 392 -4.23 -30.53 -3.72
CA GLY A 392 -3.39 -31.49 -4.46
C GLY A 392 -2.67 -30.89 -5.68
N LEU A 393 -2.43 -29.58 -5.71
CA LEU A 393 -1.78 -28.88 -6.82
C LEU A 393 -0.25 -29.07 -6.86
N THR A 394 0.32 -29.66 -5.80
CA THR A 394 1.76 -29.87 -5.60
C THR A 394 2.31 -31.15 -6.24
N GLY A 395 1.48 -31.94 -6.94
CA GLY A 395 1.71 -33.35 -7.32
C GLY A 395 3.05 -33.76 -7.95
N GLY A 396 4.11 -33.85 -7.14
CA GLY A 396 5.47 -34.27 -7.54
C GLY A 396 6.46 -33.13 -7.77
N ASP A 397 5.98 -31.89 -7.79
CA ASP A 397 6.75 -30.69 -8.11
C ASP A 397 7.23 -29.95 -6.85
N SER A 398 8.00 -28.87 -7.05
CA SER A 398 8.46 -28.06 -5.92
C SER A 398 7.29 -27.34 -5.23
N GLU A 399 7.42 -27.06 -3.93
CA GLU A 399 6.48 -26.23 -3.15
C GLU A 399 6.12 -24.93 -3.89
N PHE A 400 7.14 -24.27 -4.44
CA PHE A 400 7.00 -23.03 -5.19
C PHE A 400 6.11 -23.19 -6.43
N GLU A 401 6.24 -24.29 -7.17
CA GLU A 401 5.37 -24.54 -8.32
C GLU A 401 3.91 -24.75 -7.90
N GLY A 402 3.67 -25.41 -6.75
CA GLY A 402 2.35 -25.50 -6.14
C GLY A 402 1.73 -24.13 -5.85
N VAL A 403 2.52 -23.22 -5.27
CA VAL A 403 2.13 -21.82 -5.02
C VAL A 403 1.74 -21.11 -6.31
N LEU A 404 2.57 -21.22 -7.36
CA LEU A 404 2.27 -20.61 -8.67
C LEU A 404 0.99 -21.17 -9.30
N ARG A 405 0.76 -22.49 -9.20
CA ARG A 405 -0.46 -23.14 -9.71
C ARG A 405 -1.71 -22.66 -8.96
N TYR A 406 -1.63 -22.54 -7.63
CA TYR A 406 -2.74 -21.97 -6.85
C TYR A 406 -2.97 -20.51 -7.22
N HIS A 407 -1.92 -19.70 -7.30
CA HIS A 407 -2.02 -18.30 -7.67
C HIS A 407 -2.69 -18.13 -9.05
N SER A 408 -2.18 -18.84 -10.07
CA SER A 408 -2.75 -18.84 -11.42
C SER A 408 -4.22 -19.27 -11.42
N LYS A 409 -4.56 -20.39 -10.78
CA LYS A 409 -5.95 -20.85 -10.62
C LYS A 409 -6.84 -19.78 -10.00
N ARG A 410 -6.40 -19.18 -8.89
CA ARG A 410 -7.21 -18.22 -8.13
C ARG A 410 -7.39 -16.90 -8.89
N THR A 411 -6.37 -16.45 -9.62
CA THR A 411 -6.47 -15.30 -10.52
C THR A 411 -7.55 -15.52 -11.58
N VAL A 412 -7.61 -16.72 -12.19
CA VAL A 412 -8.64 -17.07 -13.18
C VAL A 412 -10.04 -17.11 -12.56
N GLU A 413 -10.19 -17.66 -11.36
CA GLU A 413 -11.47 -17.69 -10.64
C GLU A 413 -11.99 -16.27 -10.38
N ILE A 414 -11.13 -15.38 -9.87
CA ILE A 414 -11.46 -13.97 -9.64
C ILE A 414 -11.85 -13.28 -10.97
N ALA A 415 -11.06 -13.47 -12.03
CA ALA A 415 -11.34 -12.91 -13.34
C ALA A 415 -12.71 -13.35 -13.89
N LYS A 416 -13.07 -14.64 -13.73
CA LYS A 416 -14.37 -15.19 -14.13
C LYS A 416 -15.53 -14.61 -13.33
N ILE A 417 -15.34 -14.35 -12.03
CA ILE A 417 -16.37 -13.68 -11.20
C ILE A 417 -16.62 -12.27 -11.71
N PHE A 418 -15.56 -11.48 -11.93
CA PHE A 418 -15.69 -10.13 -12.48
C PHE A 418 -16.34 -10.13 -13.86
N GLU A 419 -15.89 -10.99 -14.78
CA GLU A 419 -16.45 -11.09 -16.12
C GLU A 419 -17.95 -11.43 -16.10
N ARG A 420 -18.37 -12.37 -15.25
CA ARG A 420 -19.78 -12.71 -15.04
C ARG A 420 -20.59 -11.52 -14.52
N VAL A 421 -20.08 -10.82 -13.51
CA VAL A 421 -20.77 -9.67 -12.89
C VAL A 421 -20.91 -8.51 -13.87
N PHE A 422 -19.87 -8.24 -14.68
CA PHE A 422 -19.85 -7.18 -15.68
C PHE A 422 -20.60 -7.54 -16.98
N GLY A 423 -20.86 -8.84 -17.21
CA GLY A 423 -21.48 -9.32 -18.45
C GLY A 423 -20.53 -9.32 -19.66
N GLY A 424 -19.22 -9.31 -19.42
CA GLY A 424 -18.17 -9.24 -20.45
C GLY A 424 -16.89 -8.59 -19.94
N THR A 425 -15.93 -8.36 -20.84
CA THR A 425 -14.60 -7.82 -20.52
C THR A 425 -14.35 -6.39 -20.97
N ASP A 426 -15.33 -5.71 -21.58
CA ASP A 426 -15.14 -4.37 -22.16
C ASP A 426 -14.57 -3.34 -21.15
N ARG A 427 -15.03 -3.44 -19.89
CA ARG A 427 -14.61 -2.60 -18.76
C ARG A 427 -13.66 -3.30 -17.78
N LEU A 428 -13.11 -4.47 -18.14
CA LEU A 428 -12.28 -5.30 -17.27
C LEU A 428 -10.90 -5.52 -17.90
N VAL A 429 -9.85 -5.45 -17.08
CA VAL A 429 -8.52 -5.94 -17.41
C VAL A 429 -8.14 -7.01 -16.40
N ARG A 430 -8.00 -8.25 -16.87
CA ARG A 430 -7.68 -9.42 -16.05
C ARG A 430 -6.15 -9.52 -15.91
N VAL A 431 -5.63 -9.27 -14.72
CA VAL A 431 -4.18 -9.15 -14.48
C VAL A 431 -3.62 -10.39 -13.79
N MET A 432 -2.59 -10.99 -14.39
CA MET A 432 -1.78 -12.05 -13.80
C MET A 432 -0.46 -11.47 -13.28
N ALA A 433 -0.29 -11.36 -11.96
CA ALA A 433 0.93 -10.85 -11.34
C ALA A 433 2.06 -11.91 -11.35
N SER A 434 3.29 -11.50 -11.67
CA SER A 434 4.45 -12.38 -11.85
C SER A 434 5.74 -11.71 -11.35
N GLN A 435 6.83 -12.47 -11.33
CA GLN A 435 8.16 -12.01 -10.90
C GLN A 435 8.99 -11.48 -12.08
N ALA A 436 9.53 -10.27 -11.98
CA ALA A 436 10.30 -9.64 -13.06
C ALA A 436 11.60 -10.40 -13.41
N PHE A 437 12.41 -10.74 -12.40
CA PHE A 437 13.75 -11.32 -12.58
C PHE A 437 13.75 -12.85 -12.74
N ASN A 438 12.57 -13.45 -12.99
CA ASN A 438 12.43 -14.89 -13.21
C ASN A 438 11.29 -15.18 -14.18
N SER A 439 11.55 -15.03 -15.49
CA SER A 439 10.54 -15.26 -16.54
C SER A 439 9.95 -16.68 -16.57
N TRP A 440 10.59 -17.66 -15.94
CA TRP A 440 10.00 -18.98 -15.75
C TRP A 440 8.71 -18.92 -14.93
N VAL A 441 8.63 -18.03 -13.92
CA VAL A 441 7.40 -17.79 -13.15
C VAL A 441 6.27 -17.35 -14.07
N SER A 442 6.52 -16.36 -14.93
CA SER A 442 5.55 -15.88 -15.92
C SER A 442 5.08 -17.01 -16.85
N GLN A 443 5.98 -17.89 -17.25
CA GLN A 443 5.64 -19.05 -18.06
C GLN A 443 4.74 -20.04 -17.30
N GLN A 444 5.10 -20.40 -16.06
CA GLN A 444 4.30 -21.33 -15.26
C GLN A 444 2.89 -20.81 -14.99
N LEU A 445 2.75 -19.50 -14.74
CA LEU A 445 1.46 -18.88 -14.47
C LEU A 445 0.54 -18.90 -15.69
N LEU A 446 1.05 -18.54 -16.87
CA LEU A 446 0.26 -18.47 -18.11
C LEU A 446 -0.03 -19.86 -18.71
N ASP A 447 0.90 -20.80 -18.59
CA ASP A 447 0.77 -22.15 -19.18
C ASP A 447 -0.08 -23.08 -18.30
N TYR A 448 -0.48 -22.64 -17.11
CA TYR A 448 -1.29 -23.46 -16.21
C TYR A 448 -2.78 -23.46 -16.61
N ARG A 449 -3.26 -24.63 -17.07
CA ARG A 449 -4.66 -24.86 -17.46
C ARG A 449 -5.13 -23.84 -18.51
N ASP A 450 -6.23 -23.14 -18.23
CA ASP A 450 -6.88 -22.14 -19.08
C ASP A 450 -6.49 -20.70 -18.72
N ALA A 451 -5.41 -20.50 -17.93
CA ALA A 451 -5.04 -19.18 -17.44
C ALA A 451 -4.75 -18.17 -18.54
N LEU A 452 -4.14 -18.61 -19.65
CA LEU A 452 -3.88 -17.75 -20.81
C LEU A 452 -5.16 -17.14 -21.41
N ASP A 453 -6.25 -17.91 -21.51
CA ASP A 453 -7.52 -17.44 -22.09
C ASP A 453 -8.22 -16.39 -21.19
N HIS A 454 -7.82 -16.34 -19.92
CA HIS A 454 -8.36 -15.47 -18.88
C HIS A 454 -7.39 -14.38 -18.40
N THR A 455 -6.32 -14.11 -19.16
CA THR A 455 -5.33 -13.08 -18.84
C THR A 455 -5.19 -12.07 -19.97
N ASP A 456 -5.50 -10.80 -19.69
CA ASP A 456 -5.30 -9.71 -20.66
C ASP A 456 -3.91 -9.08 -20.51
N ALA A 457 -3.40 -9.04 -19.28
CA ALA A 457 -2.09 -8.48 -18.97
C ALA A 457 -1.34 -9.34 -17.94
N LEU A 458 -0.05 -9.53 -18.17
CA LEU A 458 0.90 -10.07 -17.20
C LEU A 458 1.66 -8.89 -16.57
N ALA A 459 1.57 -8.77 -15.26
CA ALA A 459 2.18 -7.68 -14.51
C ALA A 459 3.46 -8.14 -13.79
N ILE A 460 4.52 -7.33 -13.81
CA ILE A 460 5.78 -7.59 -13.06
C ILE A 460 6.21 -6.36 -12.24
N ALA A 461 7.20 -6.52 -11.35
CA ALA A 461 7.88 -5.41 -10.67
C ALA A 461 9.36 -5.27 -11.11
N PRO A 462 9.67 -4.58 -12.22
CA PRO A 462 11.01 -4.56 -12.80
C PRO A 462 11.88 -3.46 -12.16
N TYR A 463 12.06 -3.51 -10.84
CA TYR A 463 12.86 -2.52 -10.11
C TYR A 463 14.32 -2.46 -10.59
N MET A 464 14.86 -1.24 -10.70
CA MET A 464 16.30 -1.01 -10.76
C MET A 464 16.91 -1.26 -9.36
N ALA A 465 18.13 -1.79 -9.30
CA ALA A 465 18.84 -2.07 -8.06
C ALA A 465 18.15 -3.12 -7.16
N ALA A 466 17.35 -4.01 -7.74
CA ALA A 466 16.58 -5.03 -7.03
C ALA A 466 17.42 -6.14 -6.36
N THR A 467 18.71 -6.24 -6.69
CA THR A 467 19.59 -7.33 -6.25
C THR A 467 20.57 -6.92 -5.15
N ILE A 468 20.40 -5.73 -4.56
CA ILE A 468 21.29 -5.25 -3.48
C ILE A 468 21.17 -6.17 -2.26
N ASP A 469 22.31 -6.64 -1.77
CA ASP A 469 22.39 -7.45 -0.55
C ASP A 469 23.49 -6.98 0.43
N GLN A 470 23.61 -7.67 1.56
CA GLN A 470 24.59 -7.33 2.61
C GLN A 470 26.04 -7.34 2.10
N GLY A 471 26.36 -8.17 1.11
CA GLY A 471 27.67 -8.27 0.47
C GLY A 471 28.04 -7.01 -0.31
N ASP A 472 27.06 -6.24 -0.77
CA ASP A 472 27.27 -4.98 -1.51
C ASP A 472 27.65 -3.80 -0.60
N GLN A 473 27.63 -3.96 0.73
CA GLN A 473 27.90 -2.85 1.66
C GLN A 473 29.22 -2.13 1.35
N GLY A 474 30.28 -2.88 1.08
CA GLY A 474 31.60 -2.32 0.77
C GLY A 474 31.61 -1.52 -0.52
N LEU A 475 30.93 -2.02 -1.55
CA LEU A 475 30.77 -1.36 -2.85
C LEU A 475 30.01 -0.05 -2.68
N LEU A 476 28.83 -0.09 -2.07
CA LEU A 476 27.95 1.06 -1.89
C LEU A 476 28.57 2.10 -0.94
N SER A 477 29.23 1.65 0.13
CA SER A 477 29.93 2.55 1.05
C SER A 477 31.13 3.25 0.40
N GLY A 478 31.78 2.62 -0.59
CA GLY A 478 32.91 3.20 -1.33
C GLY A 478 32.52 4.16 -2.46
N MET A 479 31.31 4.06 -3.01
CA MET A 479 30.86 4.93 -4.10
C MET A 479 30.48 6.33 -3.62
N SER A 480 30.78 7.35 -4.44
CA SER A 480 30.15 8.67 -4.34
C SER A 480 28.74 8.64 -4.93
N THR A 481 27.93 9.66 -4.63
CA THR A 481 26.58 9.82 -5.21
C THR A 481 26.61 9.76 -6.74
N SER A 482 27.48 10.54 -7.38
CA SER A 482 27.62 10.54 -8.84
C SER A 482 28.08 9.19 -9.39
N ALA A 483 28.94 8.46 -8.67
CA ALA A 483 29.34 7.12 -9.08
C ALA A 483 28.16 6.12 -9.02
N MET A 484 27.27 6.24 -8.03
CA MET A 484 26.04 5.43 -7.96
C MET A 484 25.07 5.78 -9.08
N ILE A 485 24.91 7.06 -9.44
CA ILE A 485 24.11 7.48 -10.59
C ILE A 485 24.64 6.85 -11.89
N GLU A 486 25.96 6.83 -12.08
CA GLU A 486 26.55 6.13 -13.23
C GLU A 486 26.41 4.61 -13.12
N TYR A 487 26.42 4.03 -11.92
CA TYR A 487 26.17 2.60 -11.72
C TYR A 487 24.73 2.21 -12.10
N PHE A 488 23.74 3.05 -11.76
CA PHE A 488 22.36 2.89 -12.25
C PHE A 488 22.33 2.78 -13.78
N LYS A 489 22.94 3.74 -14.47
CA LYS A 489 22.92 3.84 -15.94
C LYS A 489 23.60 2.66 -16.61
N ASN A 490 24.70 2.16 -16.03
CA ASN A 490 25.58 1.20 -16.69
C ASN A 490 25.37 -0.25 -16.23
N VAL A 491 24.70 -0.48 -15.08
CA VAL A 491 24.50 -1.82 -14.51
C VAL A 491 23.02 -2.08 -14.22
N TRP A 492 22.42 -1.36 -13.28
CA TRP A 492 21.08 -1.70 -12.79
C TRP A 492 19.96 -1.48 -13.82
N ILE A 493 20.04 -0.45 -14.68
CA ILE A 493 19.09 -0.27 -15.79
C ILE A 493 19.22 -1.39 -16.81
N PRO A 494 20.43 -1.73 -17.33
CA PRO A 494 20.60 -2.91 -18.19
C PRO A 494 20.06 -4.22 -17.61
N GLU A 495 20.22 -4.46 -16.30
CA GLU A 495 19.69 -5.64 -15.62
C GLU A 495 18.15 -5.67 -15.61
N ALA A 496 17.51 -4.56 -15.22
CA ALA A 496 16.06 -4.43 -15.23
C ALA A 496 15.49 -4.54 -16.67
N ASN A 497 16.18 -3.95 -17.65
CA ASN A 497 15.82 -4.06 -19.06
C ASN A 497 15.91 -5.51 -19.56
N LYS A 498 16.95 -6.26 -19.15
CA LYS A 498 17.09 -7.68 -19.49
C LYS A 498 15.95 -8.51 -18.91
N ALA A 499 15.60 -8.30 -17.64
CA ALA A 499 14.47 -8.97 -17.00
C ALA A 499 13.14 -8.67 -17.73
N THR A 500 12.94 -7.41 -18.12
CA THR A 500 11.78 -6.98 -18.91
C THR A 500 11.75 -7.66 -20.28
N GLN A 501 12.87 -7.72 -21.00
CA GLN A 501 12.97 -8.37 -22.31
C GLN A 501 12.72 -9.89 -22.23
N GLN A 502 13.21 -10.55 -21.19
CA GLN A 502 12.96 -11.98 -20.96
C GLN A 502 11.48 -12.24 -20.71
N THR A 503 10.81 -11.41 -19.92
CA THR A 503 9.36 -11.52 -19.69
C THR A 503 8.57 -11.21 -20.97
N ALA A 504 8.98 -10.19 -21.73
CA ALA A 504 8.36 -9.85 -23.01
C ALA A 504 8.46 -11.00 -24.03
N ALA A 505 9.51 -11.82 -23.97
CA ALA A 505 9.65 -13.02 -24.81
C ALA A 505 8.63 -14.12 -24.43
N VAL A 506 8.11 -14.11 -23.20
CA VAL A 506 7.02 -15.00 -22.75
C VAL A 506 5.65 -14.46 -23.20
N THR A 507 5.41 -13.15 -23.04
CA THR A 507 4.09 -12.55 -23.24
C THR A 507 3.75 -12.28 -24.71
N LYS A 508 4.70 -11.80 -25.52
CA LYS A 508 4.45 -11.42 -26.93
C LYS A 508 3.88 -12.56 -27.79
N PRO A 509 4.43 -13.80 -27.77
CA PRO A 509 3.87 -14.91 -28.54
C PRO A 509 2.48 -15.36 -28.04
N ARG A 510 2.14 -15.01 -26.79
CA ARG A 510 0.88 -15.35 -26.12
C ARG A 510 -0.20 -14.29 -26.29
N GLY A 511 0.11 -13.14 -26.90
CA GLY A 511 -0.85 -12.04 -27.09
C GLY A 511 -1.28 -11.35 -25.80
N VAL A 512 -0.49 -11.46 -24.73
CA VAL A 512 -0.75 -10.86 -23.42
C VAL A 512 0.07 -9.58 -23.28
N ALA A 513 -0.55 -8.51 -22.78
CA ALA A 513 0.16 -7.26 -22.50
C ALA A 513 1.20 -7.45 -21.39
N LEU A 514 2.36 -6.79 -21.51
CA LEU A 514 3.34 -6.72 -20.42
C LEU A 514 3.19 -5.38 -19.69
N ILE A 515 2.70 -5.41 -18.46
CA ILE A 515 2.53 -4.23 -17.62
C ILE A 515 3.41 -4.31 -16.37
N ALA A 516 3.58 -3.20 -15.66
CA ALA A 516 4.26 -3.20 -14.37
C ALA A 516 3.29 -2.79 -13.25
N TYR A 517 3.13 -3.66 -12.24
CA TYR A 517 2.34 -3.34 -11.03
C TYR A 517 3.10 -2.43 -10.08
N GLU A 518 4.43 -2.49 -10.13
CA GLU A 518 5.36 -1.65 -9.41
C GLU A 518 6.60 -1.39 -10.26
N ALA A 519 7.24 -0.23 -10.10
CA ALA A 519 8.42 0.11 -10.87
C ALA A 519 9.21 1.26 -10.23
N GLY A 520 10.43 1.47 -10.74
CA GLY A 520 11.33 2.52 -10.31
C GLY A 520 12.60 1.95 -9.70
N GLN A 521 13.14 2.65 -8.70
CA GLN A 521 14.38 2.27 -8.03
C GLN A 521 14.09 1.49 -6.73
N HIS A 522 14.92 0.51 -6.39
CA HIS A 522 14.91 -0.25 -5.13
C HIS A 522 16.24 -0.13 -4.37
N LEU A 523 16.77 1.09 -4.29
CA LEU A 523 17.97 1.46 -3.53
C LEU A 523 17.63 1.53 -2.03
N ALA A 524 17.33 0.38 -1.44
CA ALA A 524 16.99 0.23 -0.03
C ALA A 524 18.11 -0.50 0.74
N TRP A 525 18.22 -0.23 2.04
CA TRP A 525 19.22 -0.86 2.90
C TRP A 525 18.63 -1.25 4.25
N TRP A 526 18.39 -2.53 4.43
CA TRP A 526 17.62 -3.08 5.56
C TRP A 526 18.47 -3.35 6.82
N TRP A 527 19.79 -3.29 6.68
CA TRP A 527 20.73 -3.55 7.77
C TRP A 527 21.13 -2.24 8.47
N ASP A 528 21.45 -2.31 9.76
CA ASP A 528 21.80 -1.12 10.54
C ASP A 528 23.08 -0.46 10.03
N ASN A 529 22.93 0.63 9.26
CA ASN A 529 24.00 1.48 8.77
C ASN A 529 23.48 2.89 8.41
N PRO A 530 23.31 3.78 9.41
CA PRO A 530 22.74 5.11 9.19
C PRO A 530 23.52 6.00 8.21
N SER A 531 24.83 5.76 8.06
CA SER A 531 25.65 6.50 7.09
C SER A 531 25.37 6.08 5.66
N LEU A 532 25.18 4.78 5.43
CA LEU A 532 24.81 4.26 4.12
C LEU A 532 23.37 4.67 3.78
N GLU A 533 22.44 4.53 4.72
CA GLU A 533 21.06 5.02 4.58
C GLU A 533 21.02 6.47 4.08
N ARG A 534 21.68 7.40 4.78
CA ARG A 534 21.73 8.82 4.35
C ARG A 534 22.27 8.98 2.94
N LYS A 535 23.33 8.25 2.60
CA LYS A 535 23.90 8.28 1.25
C LYS A 535 22.91 7.80 0.19
N LEU A 536 22.17 6.71 0.44
CA LEU A 536 21.17 6.21 -0.51
C LEU A 536 20.02 7.21 -0.67
N ASN A 537 19.63 7.90 0.41
CA ASN A 537 18.64 8.99 0.33
C ASN A 537 19.17 10.18 -0.47
N ASP A 538 20.44 10.56 -0.28
CA ASP A 538 21.07 11.63 -1.06
C ASP A 538 21.14 11.29 -2.56
N VAL A 539 21.39 10.03 -2.91
CA VAL A 539 21.35 9.55 -4.31
C VAL A 539 19.96 9.67 -4.92
N ASN A 540 18.92 9.40 -4.14
CA ASN A 540 17.54 9.57 -4.59
C ASN A 540 17.13 11.04 -4.81
N ARG A 541 17.83 11.99 -4.16
CA ARG A 541 17.64 13.44 -4.33
C ARG A 541 18.57 14.06 -5.38
N ASP A 542 19.58 13.32 -5.84
CA ASP A 542 20.55 13.81 -6.83
C ASP A 542 19.82 14.13 -8.16
N PRO A 543 20.07 15.30 -8.79
CA PRO A 543 19.45 15.66 -10.06
C PRO A 543 19.67 14.63 -11.18
N GLY A 544 20.78 13.87 -11.14
CA GLY A 544 21.07 12.79 -12.07
C GLY A 544 20.07 11.63 -12.01
N MET A 545 19.29 11.50 -10.92
CA MET A 545 18.21 10.52 -10.82
C MET A 545 17.10 10.77 -11.86
N LYS A 546 16.93 12.01 -12.34
CA LYS A 546 16.02 12.29 -13.46
C LYS A 546 16.43 11.53 -14.71
N GLU A 547 17.72 11.55 -15.06
CA GLU A 547 18.24 10.84 -16.23
C GLU A 547 18.15 9.32 -16.06
N VAL A 548 18.37 8.81 -14.84
CA VAL A 548 18.19 7.39 -14.50
C VAL A 548 16.76 6.94 -14.82
N TYR A 549 15.76 7.65 -14.31
CA TYR A 549 14.36 7.32 -14.58
C TYR A 549 13.99 7.46 -16.06
N THR A 550 14.45 8.51 -16.75
CA THR A 550 14.20 8.67 -18.20
C THR A 550 14.71 7.47 -19.00
N ARG A 551 15.97 7.06 -18.79
CA ARG A 551 16.56 5.91 -19.49
C ARG A 551 15.85 4.60 -19.17
N TYR A 552 15.42 4.42 -17.92
CA TYR A 552 14.67 3.25 -17.49
C TYR A 552 13.31 3.16 -18.19
N LEU A 553 12.55 4.27 -18.24
CA LEU A 553 11.26 4.34 -18.92
C LEU A 553 11.38 4.13 -20.44
N GLU A 554 12.44 4.66 -21.05
CA GLU A 554 12.76 4.40 -22.46
C GLU A 554 13.07 2.92 -22.71
N GLY A 555 13.82 2.27 -21.81
CA GLY A 555 14.12 0.85 -21.86
C GLY A 555 12.87 -0.03 -21.74
N TRP A 556 11.98 0.31 -20.81
CA TRP A 556 10.66 -0.33 -20.65
C TRP A 556 9.84 -0.25 -21.94
N LYS A 557 9.67 0.96 -22.49
CA LYS A 557 8.97 1.18 -23.75
C LYS A 557 9.62 0.40 -24.90
N ALA A 558 10.95 0.41 -25.01
CA ALA A 558 11.67 -0.30 -26.07
C ALA A 558 11.54 -1.82 -25.98
N ALA A 559 11.40 -2.38 -24.77
CA ALA A 559 11.14 -3.81 -24.58
C ALA A 559 9.71 -4.22 -25.01
N GLY A 560 8.82 -3.24 -25.25
CA GLY A 560 7.41 -3.46 -25.54
C GLY A 560 6.55 -3.56 -24.27
N GLY A 561 7.02 -2.99 -23.15
CA GLY A 561 6.17 -2.78 -22.00
C GLY A 561 5.08 -1.74 -22.30
N GLU A 562 3.91 -1.93 -21.71
CA GLU A 562 2.75 -1.04 -21.82
C GLU A 562 2.63 -0.19 -20.56
N LEU A 563 1.49 -0.24 -19.87
CA LEU A 563 1.26 0.49 -18.62
C LEU A 563 2.33 0.16 -17.58
N MET A 564 2.92 1.19 -16.99
CA MET A 564 3.80 1.07 -15.83
C MET A 564 3.22 1.85 -14.67
N ALA A 565 2.89 1.16 -13.57
CA ALA A 565 2.64 1.78 -12.28
C ALA A 565 3.97 1.99 -11.56
N HIS A 566 4.42 3.26 -11.46
CA HIS A 566 5.50 3.61 -10.54
C HIS A 566 5.06 3.32 -9.09
N TYR A 567 5.96 2.88 -8.21
CA TYR A 567 5.55 2.38 -6.89
C TYR A 567 4.79 3.45 -6.09
N TYR A 568 5.41 4.49 -5.54
CA TYR A 568 4.66 5.48 -4.75
C TYR A 568 4.62 6.86 -5.38
N LEU A 569 3.42 7.43 -5.45
CA LEU A 569 3.23 8.86 -5.77
C LEU A 569 4.01 9.73 -4.77
N VAL A 570 3.66 9.62 -3.48
CA VAL A 570 4.31 10.30 -2.36
C VAL A 570 4.74 9.26 -1.35
N GLY A 571 5.95 9.38 -0.78
CA GLY A 571 6.41 8.54 0.31
C GLY A 571 7.78 8.99 0.84
N PRO A 572 7.99 9.00 2.17
CA PRO A 572 9.19 9.54 2.77
C PRO A 572 10.42 8.67 2.45
N TYR A 573 11.60 9.29 2.41
CA TYR A 573 12.86 8.57 2.25
C TYR A 573 13.42 8.16 3.60
N THR A 574 13.46 6.85 3.86
CA THR A 574 13.83 6.28 5.17
C THR A 574 14.76 5.08 4.98
N LYS A 575 15.30 4.51 6.07
CA LYS A 575 15.98 3.21 6.04
C LYS A 575 15.13 2.09 5.44
N TYR A 576 13.81 2.20 5.51
CA TYR A 576 12.91 1.19 4.96
C TYR A 576 12.66 1.38 3.47
N GLY A 577 13.27 2.39 2.84
CA GLY A 577 13.21 2.63 1.40
C GLY A 577 12.86 4.06 1.04
N SER A 578 13.00 4.36 -0.25
CA SER A 578 12.88 5.71 -0.82
C SER A 578 12.07 5.69 -2.11
N TRP A 579 10.94 4.99 -2.13
CA TRP A 579 10.22 4.70 -3.39
C TRP A 579 9.35 5.84 -3.90
N GLY A 580 8.94 6.77 -3.03
CA GLY A 580 8.16 7.96 -3.40
C GLY A 580 8.77 8.69 -4.60
N SER A 581 7.93 9.05 -5.57
CA SER A 581 8.32 9.97 -6.63
C SER A 581 8.54 11.38 -6.07
N MET A 582 7.80 11.69 -4.98
CA MET A 582 7.94 12.82 -4.09
C MET A 582 8.08 12.33 -2.64
N GLU A 583 8.81 13.07 -1.80
CA GLU A 583 9.00 12.77 -0.38
C GLU A 583 7.85 13.26 0.50
N TYR A 584 7.16 14.31 0.05
CA TYR A 584 6.02 14.92 0.73
C TYR A 584 5.09 15.57 -0.29
N LEU A 585 3.83 15.75 0.09
CA LEU A 585 2.85 16.39 -0.76
C LEU A 585 3.26 17.84 -1.10
N ASP A 586 3.05 18.25 -2.34
CA ASP A 586 3.48 19.55 -2.89
C ASP A 586 5.00 19.79 -2.89
N GLN A 587 5.84 18.74 -2.82
CA GLN A 587 7.27 18.88 -3.04
C GLN A 587 7.54 19.60 -4.39
N PRO A 588 8.34 20.69 -4.41
CA PRO A 588 8.65 21.39 -5.64
C PRO A 588 9.29 20.46 -6.66
N LEU A 589 8.80 20.48 -7.91
CA LEU A 589 9.28 19.58 -8.96
C LEU A 589 10.81 19.69 -9.19
N SER A 590 11.38 20.88 -9.00
CA SER A 590 12.83 21.12 -9.07
C SER A 590 13.65 20.39 -8.00
N GLN A 591 13.00 19.85 -6.97
CA GLN A 591 13.58 19.05 -5.89
C GLN A 591 13.13 17.58 -5.92
N ALA A 592 12.25 17.20 -6.87
CA ALA A 592 11.69 15.86 -7.00
C ALA A 592 12.11 15.24 -8.36
N PRO A 593 13.38 14.83 -8.52
CA PRO A 593 13.91 14.40 -9.82
C PRO A 593 13.18 13.18 -10.42
N LYS A 594 12.61 12.31 -9.56
CA LYS A 594 11.79 11.16 -10.00
C LYS A 594 10.45 11.62 -10.57
N ALA A 595 9.70 12.43 -9.82
CA ALA A 595 8.44 13.00 -10.30
C ALA A 595 8.64 13.81 -11.59
N ASP A 596 9.73 14.58 -11.68
CA ASP A 596 10.08 15.35 -12.88
C ASP A 596 10.31 14.42 -14.09
N ALA A 597 11.05 13.32 -13.92
CA ALA A 597 11.23 12.33 -14.98
C ALA A 597 9.91 11.70 -15.42
N LEU A 598 9.06 11.27 -14.47
CA LEU A 598 7.76 10.64 -14.76
C LEU A 598 6.82 11.61 -15.51
N LEU A 599 6.66 12.83 -15.01
CA LEU A 599 5.84 13.88 -15.66
C LEU A 599 6.38 14.25 -17.04
N THR A 600 7.70 14.44 -17.17
CA THR A 600 8.35 14.73 -18.46
C THR A 600 8.11 13.58 -19.46
N PHE A 601 8.20 12.33 -19.00
CA PHE A 601 7.98 11.16 -19.86
C PHE A 601 6.53 11.09 -20.34
N MET A 602 5.54 11.30 -19.46
CA MET A 602 4.12 11.34 -19.82
C MET A 602 3.80 12.47 -20.81
N GLN A 603 4.41 13.64 -20.66
CA GLN A 603 4.25 14.77 -21.59
C GLN A 603 4.79 14.46 -23.00
N ASN A 604 5.90 13.73 -23.08
CA ASN A 604 6.57 13.43 -24.35
C ASN A 604 6.08 12.12 -25.01
N ASN A 605 5.32 11.30 -24.29
CA ASN A 605 4.87 10.00 -24.77
C ASN A 605 3.39 9.84 -24.48
N ALA A 606 2.57 9.89 -25.53
CA ALA A 606 1.24 9.31 -25.44
C ALA A 606 1.34 7.78 -25.35
N ARG A 607 0.32 7.15 -24.79
CA ARG A 607 0.05 5.72 -24.86
C ARG A 607 0.35 5.19 -26.27
N TRP A 608 1.27 4.23 -26.35
CA TRP A 608 1.84 3.72 -27.62
C TRP A 608 1.36 2.32 -28.00
N TRP A 609 0.43 1.76 -27.23
CA TRP A 609 -0.20 0.46 -27.44
C TRP A 609 -1.69 0.60 -27.69
#